data_AF-A0A818EDH1-F1
#
_entry.id   AF-A0A818EDH1-F1
#
_cell.length_a   1.000
_cell.length_b   1.000
_cell.length_c   1.000
_cell.angle_alpha   90.00
_cell.angle_beta   90.00
_cell.angle_gamma   90.00
#
_symmetry.space_group_name_H-M   'P 1'
#
loop_
_entity.id
_entity.type
_entity.pdbx_description
1 polymer ?
#
loop_
_entity_poly.entity_id
_entity_poly.type
_entity_poly.pdbx_seq_one_letter_code
_entity_poly.pdbx_strand_id
1 'polypeptide(L)'
;HLEVVNLVYKVDASISILTEVGELWNSFSLPNFNTFHQQGTNRCGGVSIAVGKHLKATQVDVEIENTVIVDVSGLSDPIRIVGIYWPQGQKRNLDDLRTFIIQGTIIIGDFNTSLEEWNSPSSDKRGRILKE
;
A
#
# COMPACT_ATOMS: atom_id res chain seq x y z
N HIS A 1 5.23 -21.11 8.82
CA HIS A 1 4.93 -19.74 9.30
C HIS A 1 5.55 -18.76 8.33
N LEU A 2 4.80 -17.81 7.78
CA LEU A 2 5.35 -16.78 6.89
C LEU A 2 6.24 -15.83 7.70
N GLU A 3 7.47 -15.58 7.25
CA GLU A 3 8.44 -14.73 7.95
C GLU A 3 7.93 -13.31 8.18
N VAL A 4 7.14 -12.78 7.23
CA VAL A 4 6.55 -11.43 7.31
C VAL A 4 5.58 -11.29 8.49
N VAL A 5 4.81 -12.33 8.81
CA VAL A 5 3.87 -12.31 9.94
C VAL A 5 4.63 -12.17 11.25
N ASN A 6 5.74 -12.91 11.40
CA ASN A 6 6.59 -12.81 12.58
C ASN A 6 7.24 -11.42 12.69
N LEU A 7 7.62 -10.82 11.56
CA LEU A 7 8.21 -9.48 11.52
C LEU A 7 7.22 -8.43 12.02
N VAL A 8 5.97 -8.45 11.55
CA VAL A 8 4.90 -7.52 11.96
C VAL A 8 4.76 -7.49 13.48
N TYR A 9 4.72 -8.67 14.13
CA TYR A 9 4.63 -8.76 15.58
C TYR A 9 5.92 -8.36 16.31
N LYS A 10 7.09 -8.70 15.76
CA LYS A 10 8.39 -8.40 16.39
C LYS A 10 8.65 -6.90 16.49
N VAL A 11 8.19 -6.12 15.50
CA VAL A 11 8.40 -4.66 15.47
C VAL A 11 7.24 -3.87 16.10
N ASP A 12 6.23 -4.57 16.63
CA ASP A 12 5.00 -3.96 17.19
C ASP A 12 4.34 -2.96 16.23
N ALA A 13 4.26 -3.34 14.94
CA ALA A 13 3.73 -2.45 13.92
C ALA A 13 2.24 -2.17 14.15
N SER A 14 1.84 -0.91 14.18
CA SER A 14 0.41 -0.54 14.21
C SER A 14 -0.25 -0.65 12.83
N ILE A 15 0.52 -0.45 11.77
CA ILE A 15 0.08 -0.55 10.38
C ILE A 15 1.15 -1.29 9.59
N SER A 16 0.73 -2.17 8.67
CA SER A 16 1.63 -2.85 7.73
C SER A 16 1.06 -2.83 6.33
N ILE A 17 1.90 -2.48 5.35
CA ILE A 17 1.56 -2.45 3.94
C ILE A 17 2.36 -3.55 3.25
N LEU A 18 1.66 -4.46 2.60
CA LEU A 18 2.22 -5.62 1.92
C LEU A 18 1.90 -5.50 0.43
N THR A 19 2.93 -5.36 -0.38
CA THR A 19 2.83 -5.39 -1.85
C THR A 19 3.12 -6.81 -2.35
N GLU A 20 2.70 -7.10 -3.58
CA GLU A 20 2.95 -8.39 -4.23
C GLU A 20 2.41 -9.60 -3.46
N VAL A 21 1.29 -9.41 -2.75
CA VAL A 21 0.71 -10.48 -1.93
C VAL A 21 0.15 -11.64 -2.77
N GLY A 22 -0.10 -11.41 -4.06
CA GLY A 22 -0.58 -12.41 -5.01
C GLY A 22 -1.80 -13.17 -4.50
N GLU A 23 -1.81 -14.48 -4.73
CA GLU A 23 -2.83 -15.39 -4.20
C GLU A 23 -2.66 -15.69 -2.70
N LEU A 24 -1.59 -15.22 -2.06
CA LEU A 24 -1.30 -15.51 -0.64
C LEU A 24 -2.08 -14.63 0.33
N TRP A 25 -2.81 -13.61 -0.12
CA TRP A 25 -3.50 -12.65 0.74
C TRP A 25 -4.45 -13.30 1.76
N ASN A 26 -5.06 -14.44 1.43
CA ASN A 26 -5.96 -15.20 2.30
C ASN A 26 -5.29 -16.43 2.96
N SER A 27 -4.01 -16.66 2.69
CA SER A 27 -3.25 -17.83 3.19
C SER A 27 -2.72 -17.63 4.62
N PHE A 28 -2.82 -16.41 5.15
CA PHE A 28 -2.40 -16.07 6.50
C PHE A 28 -3.41 -15.15 7.18
N SER A 29 -3.38 -15.13 8.51
CA SER A 29 -4.16 -14.21 9.32
C SER A 29 -3.25 -13.38 10.23
N LEU A 30 -3.66 -12.13 10.45
CA LEU A 30 -3.09 -11.25 11.46
C LEU A 30 -4.19 -10.97 12.50
N PRO A 31 -4.40 -11.84 13.50
CA PRO A 31 -5.55 -11.78 14.42
C PRO A 31 -5.81 -10.42 15.08
N ASN A 32 -4.76 -9.63 15.32
CA ASN A 32 -4.84 -8.32 15.98
C ASN A 32 -5.02 -7.17 14.99
N PHE A 33 -5.24 -7.44 13.71
CA PHE A 33 -5.36 -6.46 12.65
C PHE A 33 -6.69 -6.64 11.90
N ASN A 34 -7.21 -5.52 11.39
CA ASN A 34 -8.15 -5.49 10.29
C ASN A 34 -7.35 -5.43 8.99
N THR A 35 -7.55 -6.39 8.10
CA THR A 35 -6.82 -6.46 6.83
C THR A 35 -7.74 -6.04 5.69
N PHE A 36 -7.30 -5.06 4.92
CA PHE A 36 -7.95 -4.58 3.70
C PHE A 36 -7.12 -5.02 2.51
N HIS A 37 -7.77 -5.52 1.47
CA HIS A 37 -7.09 -6.13 0.34
C HIS A 37 -7.72 -5.69 -0.98
N GLN A 38 -6.87 -5.47 -1.98
CA GLN A 38 -7.30 -5.43 -3.36
C GLN A 38 -6.47 -6.42 -4.17
N GLN A 39 -7.17 -7.30 -4.88
CA GLN A 39 -6.56 -8.30 -5.73
C GLN A 39 -5.77 -7.63 -6.86
N GLY A 40 -4.63 -8.21 -7.21
CA GLY A 40 -3.80 -7.71 -8.29
C GLY A 40 -4.32 -8.03 -9.68
N THR A 41 -3.70 -7.38 -10.67
CA THR A 41 -3.95 -7.60 -12.11
C THR A 41 -3.30 -8.86 -12.66
N ASN A 42 -2.46 -9.52 -11.87
CA ASN A 42 -1.77 -10.75 -12.21
C ASN A 42 -1.55 -11.59 -10.94
N ARG A 43 -1.02 -12.81 -11.09
CA ARG A 43 -0.80 -13.76 -9.97
C ARG A 43 0.14 -13.27 -8.87
N CYS A 44 1.02 -12.32 -9.20
CA CYS A 44 2.00 -11.74 -8.29
C CYS A 44 1.55 -10.37 -7.75
N GLY A 45 0.46 -9.80 -8.26
CA GLY A 45 0.04 -8.46 -7.89
C GLY A 45 -0.74 -8.38 -6.58
N GLY A 46 -1.35 -7.23 -6.35
CA GLY A 46 -2.23 -7.02 -5.22
C GLY A 46 -1.52 -6.36 -4.04
N VAL A 47 -2.34 -5.73 -3.20
CA VAL A 47 -1.90 -4.98 -2.04
C VAL A 47 -2.75 -5.39 -0.85
N SER A 48 -2.14 -5.53 0.31
CA SER A 48 -2.85 -5.65 1.59
C SER A 48 -2.38 -4.57 2.56
N ILE A 49 -3.33 -3.91 3.21
CA ILE A 49 -3.06 -3.01 4.33
C ILE A 49 -3.65 -3.65 5.58
N ALA A 50 -2.80 -3.99 6.54
CA ALA A 50 -3.20 -4.45 7.86
C ALA A 50 -3.13 -3.28 8.84
N VAL A 51 -4.23 -2.98 9.52
CA VAL A 51 -4.30 -1.93 10.55
C VAL A 51 -4.68 -2.56 11.88
N GLY A 52 -3.88 -2.31 12.92
CA GLY A 52 -4.11 -2.87 14.25
C GLY A 52 -5.51 -2.52 14.78
N LYS A 53 -6.18 -3.48 15.41
CA LYS A 53 -7.57 -3.35 15.89
C LYS A 53 -7.74 -2.31 17.01
N HIS A 54 -6.65 -1.84 17.61
CA HIS A 54 -6.65 -0.70 18.52
C HIS A 54 -6.90 0.63 17.79
N LEU A 55 -6.77 0.67 16.47
CA LEU A 55 -7.12 1.81 15.62
C LEU A 55 -8.42 1.55 14.87
N LYS A 56 -9.20 2.61 14.64
CA LYS A 56 -10.40 2.53 13.81
C LYS A 56 -10.01 2.74 12.35
N ALA A 57 -10.34 1.78 11.50
CA ALA A 57 -9.96 1.80 10.09
C ALA A 57 -11.16 1.51 9.18
N THR A 58 -11.27 2.23 8.06
CA THR A 58 -12.30 2.04 7.05
C THR A 58 -11.69 2.10 5.66
N GLN A 59 -12.01 1.13 4.81
CA GLN A 59 -11.59 1.15 3.41
C GLN A 59 -12.39 2.20 2.63
N VAL A 60 -11.69 2.91 1.76
CA VAL A 60 -12.30 3.79 0.76
C VAL A 60 -12.44 3.01 -0.53
N ASP A 61 -13.65 2.99 -1.08
CA ASP A 61 -13.92 2.33 -2.35
C ASP A 61 -13.18 3.04 -3.49
N VAL A 62 -12.44 2.26 -4.26
CA VAL A 62 -11.59 2.77 -5.34
C VAL A 62 -11.52 1.74 -6.47
N GLU A 63 -11.73 2.21 -7.70
CA GLU A 63 -11.64 1.40 -8.92
C GLU A 63 -10.26 1.55 -9.59
N ILE A 64 -9.20 1.56 -8.78
CA ILE A 64 -7.82 1.63 -9.26
C ILE A 64 -7.14 0.34 -8.88
N GLU A 65 -6.76 -0.45 -9.88
CA GLU A 65 -6.11 -1.75 -9.68
C GLU A 65 -4.81 -1.65 -8.87
N ASN A 66 -4.48 -2.70 -8.13
CA ASN A 66 -3.30 -2.77 -7.25
C ASN A 66 -3.17 -1.55 -6.30
N THR A 67 -4.28 -1.14 -5.69
CA THR A 67 -4.43 0.00 -4.78
C THR A 67 -5.38 -0.33 -3.65
N VAL A 68 -4.97 -0.05 -2.42
CA VAL A 68 -5.86 -0.08 -1.26
C VAL A 68 -5.79 1.28 -0.60
N ILE A 69 -6.95 1.88 -0.33
CA ILE A 69 -7.03 3.14 0.40
C ILE A 69 -7.77 2.89 1.72
N VAL A 70 -7.16 3.27 2.84
CA VAL A 70 -7.72 3.10 4.18
C VAL A 70 -7.65 4.42 4.93
N ASP A 71 -8.78 4.87 5.43
CA ASP A 71 -8.86 5.94 6.41
C ASP A 71 -8.66 5.37 7.81
N VAL A 72 -7.70 5.92 8.55
CA VAL A 72 -7.43 5.59 9.94
C VAL A 72 -7.84 6.77 10.82
N SER A 73 -8.71 6.48 11.79
CA SER A 73 -9.34 7.45 12.68
C SER A 73 -9.15 7.05 14.15
N GLY A 74 -9.43 8.00 15.06
CA GLY A 74 -9.14 7.84 16.49
C GLY A 74 -7.75 8.35 16.90
N LEU A 75 -7.04 8.98 15.96
CA LEU A 75 -5.83 9.77 16.20
C LEU A 75 -6.20 11.25 16.41
N SER A 76 -5.27 12.06 16.90
CA SER A 76 -5.44 13.53 16.96
C SER A 76 -5.71 14.11 15.58
N ASP A 77 -5.00 13.58 14.58
CA ASP A 77 -5.10 13.95 13.18
C ASP A 77 -5.44 12.69 12.37
N PRO A 78 -6.54 12.69 11.60
CA PRO A 78 -6.88 11.55 10.75
C PRO A 78 -5.79 11.37 9.69
N ILE A 79 -5.46 10.11 9.39
CA ILE A 79 -4.52 9.78 8.33
C ILE A 79 -5.21 8.90 7.29
N ARG A 80 -4.85 9.12 6.02
CA ARG A 80 -5.27 8.25 4.92
C ARG A 80 -4.04 7.50 4.41
N ILE A 81 -4.16 6.20 4.24
CA ILE A 81 -3.07 5.36 3.77
C ILE A 81 -3.44 4.84 2.40
N VAL A 82 -2.58 5.13 1.42
CA VAL A 82 -2.72 4.67 0.04
C VAL A 82 -1.59 3.68 -0.22
N GLY A 83 -1.93 2.39 -0.20
CA GLY A 83 -1.03 1.29 -0.51
C GLY A 83 -1.07 0.98 -2.00
N ILE A 84 0.09 0.95 -2.67
CA ILE A 84 0.19 0.76 -4.13
C ILE A 84 1.15 -0.37 -4.48
N TYR A 85 0.80 -1.17 -5.48
CA TYR A 85 1.75 -1.94 -6.26
C TYR A 85 1.60 -1.57 -7.73
N TRP A 86 2.70 -1.26 -8.41
CA TRP A 86 2.67 -0.89 -9.82
C TRP A 86 3.52 -1.87 -10.64
N PRO A 87 2.91 -2.97 -11.14
CA PRO A 87 3.60 -4.01 -11.89
C PRO A 87 4.47 -3.49 -13.03
N GLN A 88 5.53 -4.23 -13.37
CA GLN A 88 6.39 -3.88 -14.48
C GLN A 88 5.60 -3.85 -15.79
N GLY A 89 5.79 -2.81 -16.60
CA GLY A 89 5.16 -2.70 -17.93
C GLY A 89 3.71 -2.21 -17.92
N GLN A 90 3.04 -2.11 -16.77
CA GLN A 90 1.74 -1.46 -16.69
C GLN A 90 1.92 0.05 -16.83
N LYS A 91 1.11 0.71 -17.67
CA LYS A 91 0.99 2.18 -17.66
C LYS A 91 -0.06 2.56 -16.61
N ARG A 92 0.25 3.56 -15.79
CA ARG A 92 -0.64 4.09 -14.77
C ARG A 92 -0.48 5.59 -14.71
N ASN A 93 -1.56 6.29 -14.38
CA ASN A 93 -1.54 7.73 -14.14
C ASN A 93 -1.66 7.98 -12.64
N LEU A 94 -0.71 8.68 -12.03
CA LEU A 94 -0.82 9.04 -10.62
C LEU A 94 -1.93 10.08 -10.38
N ASP A 95 -2.32 10.85 -11.39
CA ASP A 95 -3.43 11.79 -11.28
C ASP A 95 -4.75 11.08 -10.93
N ASP A 96 -4.87 9.77 -11.20
CA ASP A 96 -6.03 8.97 -10.80
C ASP A 96 -6.19 8.94 -9.27
N LEU A 97 -5.11 9.16 -8.52
CA LEU A 97 -5.13 9.24 -7.06
C LEU A 97 -5.49 10.63 -6.53
N ARG A 98 -5.45 11.67 -7.37
CA ARG A 98 -5.51 13.07 -6.94
C ARG A 98 -6.77 13.39 -6.13
N THR A 99 -7.91 12.81 -6.49
CA THR A 99 -9.19 13.00 -5.79
C THR A 99 -9.22 12.33 -4.41
N PHE A 100 -8.31 11.39 -4.15
CA PHE A 100 -8.21 10.67 -2.88
C PHE A 100 -7.17 11.30 -1.94
N ILE A 101 -6.33 12.22 -2.42
CA ILE A 101 -5.32 12.89 -1.59
C ILE A 101 -5.98 13.96 -0.73
N ILE A 102 -5.88 13.77 0.58
CA ILE A 102 -6.30 14.71 1.62
C ILE A 102 -5.12 15.07 2.53
N GLN A 103 -5.28 16.08 3.38
CA GLN A 103 -4.32 16.35 4.44
C GLN A 103 -4.10 15.10 5.31
N GLY A 104 -2.84 14.74 5.57
CA GLY A 104 -2.49 13.51 6.30
C GLY A 104 -2.46 12.24 5.45
N THR A 105 -2.50 12.36 4.12
CA THR A 105 -2.35 11.20 3.23
C THR A 105 -0.89 10.73 3.18
N ILE A 106 -0.70 9.43 3.39
CA ILE A 106 0.57 8.72 3.22
C ILE A 106 0.41 7.78 2.03
N ILE A 107 1.20 7.99 0.99
CA ILE A 107 1.26 7.09 -0.17
C ILE A 107 2.50 6.23 -0.03
N ILE A 108 2.33 4.92 -0.08
CA ILE A 108 3.41 3.97 0.10
C ILE A 108 3.19 2.72 -0.76
N GLY A 109 4.27 2.15 -1.28
CA GLY A 109 4.15 1.01 -2.16
C GLY A 109 5.38 0.76 -2.98
N ASP A 110 5.28 -0.24 -3.84
CA ASP A 110 6.28 -0.50 -4.87
C ASP A 110 5.77 0.04 -6.21
N PHE A 111 6.38 1.14 -6.65
CA PHE A 111 6.07 1.80 -7.91
C PHE A 111 6.86 1.21 -9.10
N ASN A 112 7.71 0.21 -8.84
CA ASN A 112 8.57 -0.49 -9.79
C ASN A 112 9.28 0.46 -10.78
N THR A 113 9.93 1.46 -10.20
CA THR A 113 10.65 2.50 -10.92
C THR A 113 11.96 2.80 -10.19
N SER A 114 12.83 3.55 -10.83
CA SER A 114 14.06 4.08 -10.26
C SER A 114 14.02 5.61 -10.25
N LEU A 115 14.37 6.20 -9.11
CA LEU A 115 14.39 7.64 -8.85
C LEU A 115 15.61 7.94 -7.96
N GLU A 116 16.39 8.96 -8.28
CA GLU A 116 17.61 9.26 -7.50
C GLU A 116 17.28 9.74 -6.08
N GLU A 117 16.14 10.42 -5.89
CA GLU A 117 15.68 10.97 -4.62
C GLU A 117 15.41 9.92 -3.53
N TRP A 118 15.10 8.68 -3.90
CA TRP A 118 15.02 7.55 -2.96
C TRP A 118 16.25 6.63 -3.00
N ASN A 119 17.38 7.15 -3.51
CA ASN A 119 18.69 6.49 -3.61
C ASN A 119 18.79 5.36 -4.66
N SER A 120 18.06 5.44 -5.77
CA SER A 120 18.36 4.58 -6.93
C SER A 120 19.63 5.07 -7.67
N PRO A 121 20.38 4.19 -8.36
CA PRO A 121 21.56 4.60 -9.12
C PRO A 121 21.30 5.62 -10.25
N SER A 122 20.07 5.66 -10.77
CA SER A 122 19.64 6.60 -11.81
C SER A 122 18.12 6.72 -11.85
N SER A 123 17.61 7.82 -12.39
CA SER A 123 16.17 8.02 -12.59
C SER A 123 15.69 7.51 -13.96
N ASP A 124 14.77 6.55 -13.96
CA ASP A 124 14.13 6.04 -15.17
C ASP A 124 12.97 6.95 -15.64
N LYS A 125 12.30 6.61 -16.76
CA LYS A 125 11.19 7.40 -17.30
C LYS A 125 9.99 7.48 -16.34
N ARG A 126 9.66 6.41 -15.62
CA ARG A 126 8.55 6.38 -14.66
C ARG A 126 8.90 7.20 -13.42
N GLY A 127 10.16 7.17 -12.99
CA GLY A 127 10.60 7.91 -11.81
C GLY A 127 10.50 9.41 -12.04
N ARG A 128 10.85 9.86 -13.25
CA ARG A 128 10.67 11.27 -13.63
C ARG A 128 9.21 11.71 -13.60
N ILE A 129 8.27 10.84 -13.98
CA ILE A 129 6.83 11.12 -13.87
C ILE A 129 6.39 11.24 -12.41
N LEU A 130 6.97 10.47 -11.48
CA LEU A 130 6.66 10.59 -10.05
C LEU A 130 7.14 11.92 -9.44
N LYS A 131 8.12 12.58 -10.06
CA LYS A 131 8.75 13.80 -9.55
C LYS A 131 7.99 15.07 -9.95
N GLU A 132 7.28 15.04 -11.08
CA GLU A 132 6.48 16.14 -11.62
C GLU A 132 5.17 16.34 -10.83
#